data_AF-A0A380DP03-F1
#
_entry.id   AF-A0A380DP03-F1
#
_cell.length_a   1.000
_cell.length_b   1.000
_cell.length_c   1.000
_cell.angle_alpha   90.00
_cell.angle_beta   90.00
_cell.angle_gamma   90.00
#
_symmetry.space_group_name_H-M   'P 1'
#
loop_
_entity.id
_entity.type
_entity.pdbx_description
1 polymer ?
#
loop_
_entity_poly.entity_id
_entity_poly.type
_entity_poly.pdbx_seq_one_letter_code
_entity_poly.pdbx_strand_id
1 'polypeptide(L)'
;MITEDIAVSWKLHLRGYRIKYEPLAMCWMLVPETLGGLWKQRVRWAQGGHEVLLRDFFSTMKTKRFPLYILMFEQIISILWVYIVLLYLGYLFITANFLDYTFMTYSFSIFLLSSFTMTFINVIQFTVALL
;
A
#
# COMPACT_ATOMS: atom_id res chain seq x y z
N MET A 1 12.97 -9.94 -9.32
CA MET A 1 11.75 -9.75 -8.53
C MET A 1 12.17 -9.69 -7.09
N ILE A 2 11.88 -8.60 -6.39
CA ILE A 2 12.44 -8.34 -5.05
C ILE A 2 11.74 -9.20 -3.97
N THR A 3 10.47 -9.55 -4.17
CA THR A 3 9.70 -10.43 -3.26
C THR A 3 9.27 -11.72 -3.96
N GLU A 4 9.96 -12.81 -3.66
CA GLU A 4 9.72 -14.11 -4.28
C GLU A 4 8.49 -14.84 -3.71
N ASP A 5 8.17 -14.61 -2.44
CA ASP A 5 7.09 -15.25 -1.68
C ASP A 5 5.70 -14.98 -2.24
N ILE A 6 5.35 -13.71 -2.43
CA ILE A 6 4.08 -13.29 -3.01
C ILE A 6 3.99 -13.72 -4.48
N ALA A 7 5.11 -13.68 -5.21
CA ALA A 7 5.17 -14.10 -6.60
C ALA A 7 4.91 -15.61 -6.78
N VAL A 8 5.46 -16.44 -5.90
CA VAL A 8 5.20 -17.89 -5.90
C VAL A 8 3.76 -18.17 -5.51
N SER A 9 3.25 -17.50 -4.48
CA SER A 9 1.86 -17.64 -4.02
C SER A 9 0.87 -17.29 -5.13
N TRP A 10 1.13 -16.21 -5.87
CA TRP A 10 0.32 -15.79 -7.02
C TRP A 10 0.31 -16.83 -8.15
N LYS A 11 1.49 -17.35 -8.51
CA LYS A 11 1.63 -18.41 -9.52
C LYS A 11 0.91 -19.70 -9.12
N LEU A 12 0.97 -20.08 -7.85
CA LEU A 12 0.23 -21.24 -7.32
C LEU A 12 -1.28 -21.03 -7.47
N HIS A 13 -1.78 -19.84 -7.12
CA HIS A 13 -3.18 -19.49 -7.31
C HIS A 13 -3.61 -19.51 -8.77
N LEU A 14 -2.80 -18.96 -9.68
CA LEU A 14 -3.06 -18.99 -11.13
C LEU A 14 -3.10 -20.42 -11.69
N ARG A 15 -2.23 -21.31 -11.19
CA ARG A 15 -2.10 -22.70 -11.67
C ARG A 15 -3.16 -23.67 -11.16
N GLY A 16 -4.04 -23.26 -10.26
CA GLY A 16 -5.06 -24.16 -9.74
C GLY A 16 -4.91 -24.53 -8.27
N TYR A 17 -3.79 -24.22 -7.63
CA TYR A 17 -3.53 -24.63 -6.26
C TYR A 17 -4.32 -23.79 -5.26
N ARG A 18 -4.54 -24.35 -4.06
CA ARG A 18 -5.19 -23.68 -2.94
C ARG A 18 -4.17 -23.49 -1.83
N ILE A 19 -3.96 -22.26 -1.41
CA ILE A 19 -3.15 -21.91 -0.25
C ILE A 19 -4.11 -21.74 0.92
N LYS A 20 -3.81 -22.39 2.05
CA LYS A 20 -4.58 -22.30 3.29
C LYS A 20 -3.66 -21.81 4.40
N TYR A 21 -4.21 -21.03 5.31
CA TYR A 21 -3.53 -20.59 6.51
C TYR A 21 -3.61 -21.69 7.59
N GLU A 22 -2.47 -22.04 8.18
CA GLU A 22 -2.37 -23.01 9.27
C GLU A 22 -2.04 -22.26 10.57
N PRO A 23 -3.00 -22.09 11.49
CA PRO A 23 -2.80 -21.28 12.70
C PRO A 23 -1.85 -21.91 13.71
N LEU A 24 -1.60 -23.23 13.64
CA LEU A 24 -0.70 -23.93 14.57
C LEU A 24 0.75 -24.00 14.07
N ALA A 25 1.03 -23.48 12.87
CA ALA A 25 2.38 -23.46 12.33
C ALA A 25 3.26 -22.46 13.10
N MET A 26 4.24 -22.99 13.85
CA MET A 26 5.21 -22.17 14.59
C MET A 26 6.50 -22.00 13.80
N CYS A 27 6.87 -20.76 13.54
CA CYS A 27 8.10 -20.39 12.85
C CYS A 27 8.85 -19.31 13.65
N TRP A 28 10.17 -19.44 13.75
CA TRP A 28 11.02 -18.40 14.31
C TRP A 28 11.23 -17.30 13.27
N MET A 29 10.96 -16.05 13.64
CA MET A 29 11.12 -14.89 12.75
C MET A 29 12.16 -13.94 13.32
N LEU A 30 13.09 -13.50 12.46
CA LEU A 30 14.00 -12.41 12.78
C LEU A 30 13.37 -11.08 12.34
N VAL A 31 13.28 -10.12 13.26
CA VAL A 31 12.74 -8.78 12.99
C VAL A 31 13.90 -7.78 13.07
N PRO A 32 13.98 -6.80 12.15
CA PRO A 32 14.99 -5.75 12.26
C PRO A 32 14.80 -4.92 13.53
N GLU A 33 15.89 -4.72 14.28
CA GLU A 33 15.88 -3.96 15.54
C GLU A 33 15.99 -2.45 15.34
N THR A 34 16.33 -2.01 14.12
CA THR A 34 16.54 -0.59 13.80
C THR A 34 15.42 -0.02 12.94
N LEU A 35 15.10 1.26 13.15
CA LEU A 35 14.12 2.00 12.34
C LEU A 35 14.51 2.01 10.85
N GLY A 36 15.79 2.15 10.54
CA GLY A 36 16.29 2.06 9.15
C GLY A 36 16.12 0.67 8.53
N GLY A 37 16.28 -0.39 9.33
CA GLY A 37 15.99 -1.77 8.91
C GLY A 37 14.50 -1.99 8.63
N LEU A 38 13.63 -1.51 9.51
CA LEU A 38 12.18 -1.54 9.33
C LEU A 38 11.75 -0.77 8.06
N TRP A 39 12.32 0.40 7.81
CA TRP A 39 12.05 1.18 6.61
C TRP A 39 12.39 0.40 5.33
N LYS A 40 13.61 -0.15 5.25
CA LYS A 40 14.05 -0.97 4.11
C LYS A 40 13.19 -2.22 3.92
N GLN A 41 12.62 -2.77 4.98
CA GLN A 41 11.69 -3.89 4.90
C GLN A 41 10.37 -3.46 4.24
N ARG A 42 9.78 -2.36 4.69
CA ARG A 42 8.52 -1.83 4.14
C ARG A 42 8.63 -1.43 2.67
N VAL A 43 9.72 -0.76 2.30
CA VAL A 43 9.98 -0.37 0.90
C VAL A 43 10.01 -1.60 0.00
N ARG A 44 10.75 -2.66 0.41
CA ARG A 44 10.81 -3.91 -0.37
C ARG A 44 9.44 -4.60 -0.50
N TRP A 45 8.62 -4.58 0.56
CA TRP A 45 7.27 -5.17 0.50
C TRP A 45 6.36 -4.43 -0.48
N ALA A 46 6.41 -3.11 -0.48
CA ALA A 46 5.62 -2.30 -1.39
C ALA A 46 6.09 -2.44 -2.86
N GLN A 47 7.41 -2.42 -3.10
CA GLN A 47 8.00 -2.71 -4.42
C GLN A 47 7.55 -4.08 -4.94
N GLY A 48 7.67 -5.09 -4.08
CA GLY A 48 7.29 -6.46 -4.39
C GLY A 48 5.83 -6.67 -4.79
N GLY A 49 4.92 -6.07 -4.02
CA GLY A 49 3.49 -6.09 -4.33
C GLY A 49 3.19 -5.44 -5.69
N HIS A 50 3.84 -4.31 -5.99
CA HIS A 50 3.68 -3.61 -7.26
C HIS A 50 4.23 -4.41 -8.46
N GLU A 51 5.41 -5.01 -8.32
CA GLU A 51 6.01 -5.86 -9.35
C GLU A 51 5.09 -7.04 -9.72
N VAL A 52 4.51 -7.72 -8.72
CA VAL A 52 3.59 -8.83 -8.96
C VAL A 52 2.29 -8.36 -9.60
N LEU A 53 1.73 -7.25 -9.11
CA LEU A 53 0.51 -6.67 -9.68
C LEU A 53 0.69 -6.39 -11.18
N LEU A 54 1.75 -5.66 -11.57
CA LEU A 54 2.00 -5.30 -12.96
C LEU A 54 2.30 -6.52 -13.84
N ARG A 55 3.14 -7.45 -13.37
CA ARG A 55 3.53 -8.64 -14.14
C ARG A 55 2.35 -9.56 -14.39
N ASP A 56 1.58 -9.86 -13.34
CA ASP A 56 0.55 -10.90 -13.38
C ASP A 56 -0.86 -10.33 -13.61
N PHE A 57 -1.00 -9.03 -13.87
CA PHE A 57 -2.29 -8.36 -14.10
C PHE A 57 -3.14 -9.07 -15.16
N PHE A 58 -2.60 -9.21 -16.38
CA PHE A 58 -3.31 -9.83 -17.50
C PHE A 58 -3.59 -11.32 -17.27
N SER A 59 -2.67 -12.05 -16.64
CA SER A 59 -2.85 -13.46 -16.31
C SER A 59 -3.95 -13.67 -15.26
N THR A 60 -4.05 -12.74 -14.31
CA THR A 60 -5.10 -12.71 -13.29
C THR A 60 -6.46 -12.41 -13.90
N MET A 61 -6.54 -11.41 -14.79
CA MET A 61 -7.75 -11.05 -15.54
C MET A 61 -8.27 -12.17 -16.45
N LYS A 62 -7.40 -13.07 -16.92
CA LYS A 62 -7.82 -14.24 -17.71
C LYS A 62 -8.29 -15.42 -16.86
N THR A 63 -8.00 -15.40 -15.56
CA THR A 63 -8.30 -16.50 -14.65
C THR A 63 -9.72 -16.38 -14.09
N LYS A 64 -10.45 -17.49 -13.89
CA LYS A 64 -11.81 -17.45 -13.32
C LYS A 64 -11.85 -17.51 -11.78
N ARG A 65 -10.78 -17.07 -11.09
CA ARG A 65 -10.61 -17.26 -9.65
C ARG A 65 -10.94 -16.00 -8.87
N PHE A 66 -12.13 -16.02 -8.26
CA PHE A 66 -12.65 -14.92 -7.44
C PHE A 66 -11.70 -14.44 -6.32
N PRO A 67 -11.02 -15.31 -5.55
CA PRO A 67 -10.15 -14.83 -4.47
C PRO A 67 -8.96 -14.00 -4.98
N LEU A 68 -8.42 -14.34 -6.15
CA LEU A 68 -7.29 -13.63 -6.74
C LEU A 68 -7.73 -12.24 -7.26
N TYR A 69 -8.98 -12.12 -7.73
CA TYR A 69 -9.56 -10.84 -8.08
C TYR A 69 -9.71 -9.92 -6.87
N ILE A 70 -10.24 -10.42 -5.75
CA ILE A 70 -10.38 -9.63 -4.52
C ILE A 70 -9.03 -9.05 -4.12
N LEU A 71 -8.00 -9.89 -4.10
CA LEU A 71 -6.65 -9.47 -3.68
C LEU A 71 -6.03 -8.46 -4.65
N MET A 72 -6.23 -8.64 -5.96
CA MET A 72 -5.79 -7.67 -6.96
C MET A 72 -6.55 -6.33 -6.86
N PHE A 73 -7.87 -6.37 -6.68
CA PHE A 73 -8.69 -5.16 -6.56
C PHE A 73 -8.39 -4.40 -5.28
N GLU A 74 -8.19 -5.09 -4.16
CA GLU A 74 -7.78 -4.47 -2.90
C GLU A 74 -6.48 -3.69 -3.09
N GLN A 75 -5.47 -4.30 -3.73
CA GLN A 75 -4.19 -3.65 -4.02
C GLN A 75 -4.36 -2.43 -4.94
N ILE A 76 -5.17 -2.53 -6.00
CA ILE A 76 -5.41 -1.41 -6.93
C ILE A 76 -6.16 -0.27 -6.23
N ILE A 77 -7.20 -0.57 -5.47
CA ILE A 77 -8.00 0.42 -4.73
C ILE A 77 -7.12 1.12 -3.70
N SER A 78 -6.28 0.38 -2.99
CA SER A 78 -5.32 0.94 -2.03
C SER A 78 -4.36 1.94 -2.70
N ILE A 79 -3.79 1.57 -3.86
CA ILE A 79 -2.92 2.46 -4.64
C ILE A 79 -3.67 3.71 -5.12
N LEU A 80 -4.85 3.54 -5.71
CA LEU A 80 -5.67 4.66 -6.19
C LEU A 80 -6.06 5.60 -5.04
N TRP A 81 -6.43 5.05 -3.88
CA TRP A 81 -6.77 5.82 -2.70
C TRP A 81 -5.62 6.73 -2.27
N VAL A 82 -4.38 6.23 -2.23
CA VAL A 82 -3.20 7.02 -1.89
C VAL A 82 -3.00 8.19 -2.87
N TYR A 83 -3.15 7.95 -4.17
CA TYR A 83 -3.03 9.02 -5.17
C TYR A 83 -4.15 10.07 -5.09
N ILE A 84 -5.38 9.65 -4.83
CA ILE A 84 -6.52 10.57 -4.65
C ILE A 84 -6.26 11.47 -3.45
N VAL A 85 -5.81 10.89 -2.33
CA VAL A 85 -5.44 11.64 -1.13
C VAL A 85 -4.33 12.65 -1.46
N LEU A 86 -3.27 12.21 -2.15
CA LEU A 86 -2.17 13.08 -2.59
C LEU A 86 -2.64 14.29 -3.40
N LEU A 87 -3.49 14.05 -4.40
CA LEU A 87 -4.05 15.11 -5.25
C LEU A 87 -4.91 16.08 -4.44
N TYR A 88 -5.72 15.54 -3.52
CA TYR A 88 -6.56 16.35 -2.64
C TYR A 88 -5.72 17.21 -1.69
N LEU A 89 -4.65 16.66 -1.11
CA LEU A 89 -3.72 17.41 -0.26
C LEU A 89 -3.00 18.51 -1.07
N GLY A 90 -2.56 18.20 -2.30
CA GLY A 90 -1.97 19.19 -3.19
C GLY A 90 -2.94 20.32 -3.55
N TYR A 91 -4.20 19.99 -3.82
CA TYR A 91 -5.25 20.98 -4.07
C TYR A 91 -5.48 21.89 -2.85
N LEU A 92 -5.58 21.31 -1.65
CA LEU A 92 -5.72 22.08 -0.41
C LEU A 92 -4.53 23.00 -0.18
N PHE A 93 -3.31 22.53 -0.44
CA PHE A 93 -2.11 23.33 -0.29
C PHE A 93 -2.09 24.55 -1.24
N ILE A 94 -2.51 24.36 -2.50
CA ILE A 94 -2.55 25.45 -3.49
C ILE A 94 -3.65 26.47 -3.17
N THR A 95 -4.79 26.02 -2.67
CA THR A 95 -5.96 26.86 -2.36
C THR A 95 -5.95 27.42 -0.93
N ALA A 96 -4.95 27.04 -0.12
CA ALA A 96 -4.82 27.51 1.25
C ALA A 96 -4.54 29.02 1.30
N ASN A 97 -5.56 29.80 1.65
CA ASN A 97 -5.39 31.18 2.09
C ASN A 97 -4.92 31.17 3.55
N PHE A 98 -3.61 31.11 3.76
CA PHE A 98 -2.99 31.15 5.10
C PHE A 98 -3.32 32.43 5.90
N LEU A 99 -3.84 33.46 5.25
CA LEU A 99 -4.21 34.75 5.84
C LEU A 99 -5.69 34.83 6.26
N ASP A 100 -6.51 33.84 5.92
CA ASP A 100 -7.92 33.78 6.31
C ASP A 100 -8.08 33.06 7.66
N TYR A 101 -8.37 33.83 8.71
CA TYR A 101 -8.54 33.34 10.08
C TYR A 101 -9.67 32.30 10.21
N THR A 102 -10.72 32.42 9.40
CA THR A 102 -11.86 31.51 9.38
C THR A 102 -11.47 30.13 8.82
N PHE A 103 -10.62 30.09 7.80
CA PHE A 103 -10.07 28.86 7.23
C PHE A 103 -9.19 28.11 8.25
N MET A 104 -8.31 28.83 8.95
CA MET A 104 -7.41 28.23 9.94
C MET A 104 -8.19 27.59 11.11
N THR A 105 -9.30 28.17 11.54
CA THR A 105 -10.08 27.67 12.69
C THR A 105 -10.88 26.39 12.37
N TYR A 106 -11.41 26.26 11.15
CA TYR A 106 -12.15 25.07 10.72
C TYR A 106 -11.25 23.94 10.20
N SER A 107 -10.12 24.26 9.57
CA SER A 107 -9.22 23.27 8.95
C SER A 107 -8.22 22.64 9.92
N PHE A 108 -7.82 23.32 11.01
CA PHE A 108 -6.89 22.78 12.01
C PHE A 108 -7.61 22.10 13.20
N SER A 109 -8.53 21.18 12.93
CA SER A 109 -9.00 20.26 13.96
C SER A 109 -7.91 19.22 14.26
N ILE A 110 -7.76 18.80 15.53
CA ILE A 110 -6.83 17.73 15.95
C ILE A 110 -7.03 16.44 15.14
N PHE A 111 -8.28 16.16 14.74
CA PHE A 111 -8.63 15.01 13.91
C PHE A 111 -8.19 15.16 12.45
N LEU A 112 -8.20 16.39 11.92
CA LEU A 112 -7.76 16.69 10.57
C LEU A 112 -6.23 16.68 10.49
N LEU A 113 -5.55 17.17 11.53
CA LEU A 113 -4.09 17.12 11.65
C LEU A 113 -3.56 15.68 11.80
N SER A 114 -4.22 14.84 12.60
CA SER A 114 -3.84 13.42 12.73
C SER A 114 -4.09 12.64 11.43
N SER A 115 -5.19 12.92 10.74
CA SER A 115 -5.48 12.32 9.43
C SER A 115 -4.49 12.78 8.36
N PHE A 116 -4.10 14.06 8.36
CA PHE A 116 -3.11 14.62 7.44
C PHE A 116 -1.71 14.04 7.67
N THR A 117 -1.26 13.95 8.93
CA THR A 117 0.05 13.39 9.26
C THR A 117 0.15 11.90 8.88
N MET A 118 -0.89 11.11 9.18
CA MET A 118 -0.91 9.69 8.81
C MET A 118 -0.96 9.49 7.30
N THR A 119 -1.78 10.25 6.57
CA THR A 119 -1.83 10.17 5.11
C THR A 119 -0.52 10.62 4.47
N PHE A 120 0.10 11.69 4.96
CA PHE A 120 1.39 12.16 4.46
C PHE A 120 2.53 11.15 4.65
N ILE A 121 2.61 10.50 5.83
CA ILE A 121 3.61 9.46 6.09
C ILE A 121 3.39 8.24 5.18
N ASN A 122 2.15 7.79 5.01
CA ASN A 122 1.81 6.67 4.13
C ASN A 122 2.13 6.97 2.66
N VAL A 123 1.88 8.21 2.24
CA VAL A 123 2.21 8.71 0.91
C VAL A 123 3.70 8.69 0.66
N ILE A 124 4.52 9.21 1.57
CA ILE A 124 6.00 9.19 1.43
C ILE A 124 6.50 7.75 1.33
N GLN A 125 6.01 6.87 2.21
CA GLN A 125 6.34 5.44 2.18
C GLN A 125 6.00 4.81 0.83
N PHE A 126 4.86 5.17 0.25
CA PHE A 126 4.41 4.66 -1.03
C PHE A 126 5.21 5.22 -2.23
N THR A 127 5.47 6.54 -2.27
CA THR A 127 6.26 7.17 -3.34
C THR A 127 7.70 6.66 -3.36
N VAL A 128 8.32 6.49 -2.18
CA VAL A 128 9.66 5.90 -2.07
C VAL A 128 9.67 4.44 -2.52
N ALA A 129 8.56 3.71 -2.36
CA ALA A 129 8.46 2.35 -2.86
C ALA A 129 8.24 2.24 -4.39
N LEU A 130 7.89 3.34 -5.07
CA LEU A 130 7.74 3.36 -6.53
C LEU A 130 9.02 3.80 -7.26
N LEU A 131 9.91 4.48 -6.55
CA LEU A 131 11.27 4.80 -7.00
C LEU A 131 12.21 3.60 -6.82
#